data_AF-A0A9X3S030-F1
#
_entry.id   AF-A0A9X3S030-F1
#
_cell.length_a   1.000
_cell.length_b   1.000
_cell.length_c   1.000
_cell.angle_alpha   90.00
_cell.angle_beta   90.00
_cell.angle_gamma   90.00
#
_symmetry.space_group_name_H-M   'P 1'
#
loop_
_entity.id
_entity.type
_entity.pdbx_description
1 polymer ?
#
loop_
_entity_poly.entity_id
_entity_poly.type
_entity_poly.pdbx_seq_one_letter_code
_entity_poly.pdbx_strand_id
1 'polypeptide(L)'
;MYAHQRHAGELAAELLDVVNEAELEAFLCRLVRTAGARLAPAAGHELVAVLRDAAERTLPTLTTTALPSATPGSVTAKRAARAYGMELEGISAEDRDYEIARQFVRFAQAAAARASTAPVGVALGRAGREFAPGLLSPHAT
;
A
#
# COMPACT_ATOMS: atom_id res chain seq x y z
N MET A 1 21.74 -1.33 -17.23
CA MET A 1 21.15 -2.02 -16.07
C MET A 1 19.92 -1.24 -15.59
N TYR A 2 18.79 -1.29 -16.29
CA TYR A 2 17.57 -0.51 -15.97
C TYR A 2 16.32 -1.39 -15.87
N ALA A 3 16.40 -2.54 -15.19
CA ALA A 3 15.35 -3.55 -15.27
C ALA A 3 14.60 -3.86 -13.96
N HIS A 4 14.76 -3.10 -12.87
CA HIS A 4 14.10 -3.49 -11.59
C HIS A 4 13.45 -2.39 -10.76
N GLN A 5 13.41 -1.14 -11.22
CA GLN A 5 12.45 -0.18 -10.68
C GLN A 5 11.27 -0.13 -11.64
N ARG A 6 10.30 -1.03 -11.47
CA ARG A 6 8.95 -0.64 -11.93
C ARG A 6 8.64 0.65 -11.20
N HIS A 7 8.38 1.70 -11.97
CA HIS A 7 8.08 2.99 -11.40
C HIS A 7 6.82 2.79 -10.55
N ALA A 8 6.80 3.32 -9.32
CA ALA A 8 5.67 3.09 -8.40
C ALA A 8 4.30 3.43 -9.04
N GLY A 9 4.29 4.28 -10.06
CA GLY A 9 3.10 4.59 -10.86
C GLY A 9 2.56 3.45 -11.74
N GLU A 10 3.42 2.58 -12.30
CA GLU A 10 2.95 1.42 -13.08
C GLU A 10 2.29 0.38 -12.17
N LEU A 11 2.92 0.14 -11.02
CA LEU A 11 2.40 -0.76 -9.99
C LEU A 11 1.14 -0.20 -9.32
N ALA A 12 1.00 1.13 -9.24
CA ALA A 12 -0.22 1.77 -8.76
C ALA A 12 -1.39 1.51 -9.71
N ALA A 13 -1.17 1.64 -11.02
CA ALA A 13 -2.17 1.32 -12.03
C ALA A 13 -2.56 -0.17 -11.96
N GLU A 14 -1.58 -1.08 -11.91
CA GLU A 14 -1.82 -2.53 -11.76
C GLU A 14 -2.62 -2.84 -10.48
N LEU A 15 -2.36 -2.13 -9.38
CA LEU A 15 -3.07 -2.31 -8.11
C LEU A 15 -4.52 -1.83 -8.17
N LEU A 16 -4.81 -0.77 -8.93
CA LEU A 16 -6.18 -0.28 -9.10
C LEU A 16 -7.04 -1.23 -9.94
N ASP A 17 -6.41 -2.01 -10.82
CA ASP A 17 -7.08 -3.05 -11.61
C ASP A 17 -7.39 -4.33 -10.80
N VAL A 18 -6.85 -4.47 -9.58
CA VAL A 18 -7.15 -5.59 -8.69
C VAL A 18 -8.59 -5.47 -8.18
N VAL A 19 -9.40 -6.51 -8.40
CA VAL A 19 -10.84 -6.50 -8.07
C VAL A 19 -11.23 -7.42 -6.91
N ASN A 20 -10.32 -8.24 -6.38
CA ASN A 20 -10.61 -9.16 -5.29
C ASN A 20 -9.38 -9.48 -4.42
N GLU A 21 -9.62 -10.11 -3.27
CA GLU A 21 -8.59 -10.46 -2.28
C GLU A 21 -7.52 -11.41 -2.85
N ALA A 22 -7.91 -12.38 -3.69
CA ALA A 22 -6.97 -13.33 -4.28
C ALA A 22 -6.00 -12.66 -5.25
N GLU A 23 -6.49 -11.72 -6.08
CA GLU A 23 -5.67 -10.90 -6.96
C GLU A 23 -4.78 -9.93 -6.18
N LEU A 24 -5.28 -9.36 -5.08
CA LEU A 24 -4.48 -8.51 -4.19
C LEU A 24 -3.32 -9.31 -3.61
N GLU A 25 -3.58 -10.50 -3.07
CA GLU A 25 -2.54 -11.35 -2.50
C GLU A 25 -1.50 -11.75 -3.55
N ALA A 26 -1.94 -12.08 -4.77
CA ALA A 26 -1.04 -12.40 -5.87
C ALA A 26 -0.17 -11.19 -6.27
N PHE A 27 -0.77 -9.99 -6.33
CA PHE A 27 -0.05 -8.74 -6.58
C PHE A 27 1.00 -8.48 -5.49
N LEU A 28 0.63 -8.58 -4.21
CA LEU A 28 1.54 -8.37 -3.08
C LEU A 28 2.69 -9.38 -3.06
N CYS A 29 2.40 -10.66 -3.33
CA CYS A 29 3.44 -11.69 -3.47
C CYS A 29 4.45 -11.34 -4.56
N ARG A 30 4.00 -10.84 -5.72
CA ARG A 30 4.89 -10.38 -6.79
C ARG A 30 5.67 -9.15 -6.38
N LEU A 31 5.01 -8.17 -5.76
CA LEU A 31 5.61 -6.90 -5.33
C LEU A 31 6.76 -7.13 -4.33
N VAL A 32 6.52 -7.98 -3.33
CA VAL A 32 7.52 -8.32 -2.31
C VAL A 32 8.73 -9.04 -2.93
N ARG A 33 8.49 -9.93 -3.90
CA ARG A 33 9.57 -10.61 -4.63
C ARG A 33 10.38 -9.67 -5.53
N THR A 34 9.73 -8.72 -6.19
CA THR A 34 10.40 -7.80 -7.13
C THR A 34 11.11 -6.65 -6.44
N ALA A 35 10.79 -6.35 -5.18
CA ALA A 35 11.49 -5.36 -4.36
C ALA A 35 12.96 -5.73 -4.04
N GLY A 36 13.48 -6.85 -4.58
CA GLY A 36 14.89 -7.22 -4.50
C GLY A 36 15.29 -7.91 -3.20
N ALA A 37 14.33 -8.23 -2.33
CA ALA A 37 14.57 -8.85 -1.04
C ALA A 37 14.52 -10.39 -1.14
N ARG A 38 15.63 -11.07 -0.82
CA ARG A 38 15.60 -12.51 -0.53
C ARG A 38 15.06 -12.71 0.89
N LEU A 39 13.75 -12.77 1.01
CA LEU A 39 13.07 -12.99 2.29
C LEU A 39 12.95 -14.47 2.59
N ALA A 40 13.07 -14.82 3.87
CA ALA A 40 12.65 -16.15 4.33
C ALA A 40 11.13 -16.30 4.09
N PRO A 41 10.62 -17.51 3.77
CA PRO A 41 9.20 -17.73 3.48
C PRO A 41 8.26 -17.19 4.56
N ALA A 42 8.60 -17.42 5.84
CA ALA A 42 7.82 -16.92 6.97
C ALA A 42 7.74 -15.39 7.00
N ALA A 43 8.85 -14.68 6.78
CA ALA A 43 8.89 -13.23 6.74
C ALA A 43 8.12 -12.67 5.52
N GLY A 44 8.17 -13.37 4.38
CA GLY A 44 7.39 -13.03 3.20
C GLY A 44 5.89 -13.12 3.46
N HIS A 45 5.41 -14.22 4.05
CA HIS A 45 3.99 -14.41 4.38
C HIS A 45 3.50 -13.39 5.42
N GLU A 46 4.28 -13.15 6.48
CA GLU A 46 3.95 -12.13 7.48
C GLU A 46 3.80 -10.74 6.84
N LEU A 47 4.76 -10.37 5.98
CA LEU A 47 4.74 -9.08 5.30
C LEU A 47 3.53 -8.96 4.36
N VAL A 48 3.25 -9.99 3.55
CA VAL A 48 2.09 -10.00 2.65
C VAL A 48 0.78 -9.89 3.44
N ALA A 49 0.63 -10.61 4.55
CA ALA A 49 -0.57 -10.55 5.38
C ALA A 49 -0.82 -9.14 5.95
N VAL A 50 0.22 -8.48 6.47
CA VAL A 50 0.10 -7.11 6.97
C VAL A 50 -0.20 -6.11 5.85
N LEU A 51 0.46 -6.25 4.69
CA LEU A 51 0.21 -5.38 3.55
C LEU A 51 -1.21 -5.55 3.00
N ARG A 52 -1.76 -6.78 3.04
CA ARG A 52 -3.14 -7.06 2.63
C ARG A 52 -4.15 -6.34 3.52
N ASP A 53 -4.01 -6.46 4.84
CA ASP A 53 -4.85 -5.74 5.82
C ASP A 53 -4.74 -4.21 5.65
N ALA A 54 -3.54 -3.69 5.39
CA ALA A 54 -3.35 -2.27 5.12
C ALA A 54 -4.03 -1.82 3.80
N ALA A 55 -3.95 -2.64 2.76
CA ALA A 55 -4.61 -2.40 1.47
C ALA A 55 -6.13 -2.39 1.62
N GLU A 56 -6.73 -3.37 2.29
CA GLU A 56 -8.18 -3.43 2.53
C GLU A 56 -8.71 -2.21 3.29
N ARG A 57 -7.90 -1.65 4.20
CA ARG A 57 -8.29 -0.49 5.02
C ARG A 57 -8.14 0.85 4.31
N THR A 58 -7.32 0.92 3.26
CA THR A 58 -6.91 2.19 2.62
C THR A 58 -7.23 2.27 1.13
N LEU A 59 -7.40 1.15 0.44
CA LEU A 59 -7.72 1.13 -0.99
C LEU A 59 -9.24 1.13 -1.22
N PRO A 60 -9.78 2.13 -1.91
CA PRO A 60 -11.21 2.26 -2.13
C PRO A 60 -11.77 1.20 -3.09
N THR A 61 -10.95 0.71 -4.05
CA THR A 61 -11.35 -0.30 -5.06
C THR A 61 -11.59 -1.69 -4.49
N LEU A 62 -10.97 -2.04 -3.35
CA LEU A 62 -11.04 -3.39 -2.77
C LEU A 62 -12.13 -3.55 -1.71
N THR A 63 -12.82 -2.47 -1.36
CA THR A 63 -13.94 -2.56 -0.42
C THR A 63 -15.14 -3.18 -1.15
N THR A 64 -15.41 -4.46 -0.91
CA THR A 64 -16.43 -5.31 -1.59
C THR A 64 -17.88 -4.79 -1.58
N THR A 65 -18.12 -3.62 -1.01
CA THR A 65 -19.39 -2.90 -1.16
C THR A 65 -19.23 -1.90 -2.29
N ALA A 66 -19.36 -2.38 -3.51
CA ALA A 66 -19.54 -1.57 -4.71
C ALA A 66 -20.88 -0.80 -4.65
N LEU A 67 -21.05 0.07 -3.66
CA LEU A 67 -21.74 1.33 -3.89
C LEU A 67 -20.79 2.17 -4.76
N PRO A 68 -21.28 3.07 -5.61
CA PRO A 68 -20.43 3.99 -6.38
C PRO A 68 -19.54 4.79 -5.42
N SER A 69 -18.38 4.24 -5.08
CA SER A 69 -17.47 4.70 -4.04
C SER A 69 -16.47 5.70 -4.61
N ALA A 70 -16.89 6.43 -5.64
CA ALA A 70 -16.20 7.57 -6.21
C ALA A 70 -16.83 8.89 -5.70
N THR A 71 -17.42 8.89 -4.50
CA THR A 71 -17.82 10.15 -3.85
C THR A 71 -16.56 10.82 -3.27
N PRO A 72 -16.27 12.07 -3.64
CA PRO A 72 -15.25 12.89 -2.97
C PRO A 72 -15.49 12.87 -1.46
N GLY A 73 -14.54 12.33 -0.69
CA GLY A 73 -14.64 12.27 0.77
C GLY A 73 -15.16 10.96 1.37
N SER A 74 -15.08 9.84 0.64
CA SER A 74 -15.34 8.49 1.21
C SER A 74 -14.50 8.27 2.49
N VAL A 75 -15.06 7.52 3.45
CA VAL A 75 -14.38 7.22 4.72
C VAL A 75 -13.03 6.55 4.48
N THR A 76 -12.94 5.69 3.46
CA THR A 76 -11.70 5.02 3.05
C THR A 76 -10.67 6.02 2.52
N ALA A 77 -11.05 6.95 1.64
CA ALA A 77 -10.14 7.97 1.13
C ALA A 77 -9.60 8.88 2.24
N LYS A 78 -10.46 9.28 3.21
CA LYS A 78 -10.01 10.06 4.39
C LYS A 78 -9.06 9.26 5.28
N ARG A 79 -9.33 7.96 5.47
CA ARG A 79 -8.43 7.05 6.21
C ARG A 79 -7.09 6.91 5.52
N ALA A 80 -7.09 6.73 4.21
CA ALA A 80 -5.87 6.65 3.40
C ALA A 80 -5.07 7.97 3.48
N ALA A 81 -5.73 9.12 3.29
CA ALA A 81 -5.11 10.43 3.44
C ALA A 81 -4.44 10.58 4.81
N ARG A 82 -5.14 10.24 5.89
CA ARG A 82 -4.58 10.27 7.24
C ARG A 82 -3.42 9.29 7.40
N ALA A 83 -3.57 8.04 6.97
CA ALA A 83 -2.57 6.99 7.06
C ALA A 83 -1.26 7.38 6.36
N TYR A 84 -1.38 7.96 5.16
CA TYR A 84 -0.28 8.32 4.29
C TYR A 84 0.22 9.75 4.45
N GLY A 85 -0.45 10.58 5.26
CA GLY A 85 -0.13 11.99 5.44
C GLY A 85 -0.34 12.82 4.17
N MET A 86 -1.37 12.50 3.40
CA MET A 86 -1.67 13.16 2.12
C MET A 86 -2.77 14.20 2.26
N GLU A 87 -2.67 15.24 1.43
CA GLU A 87 -3.74 16.19 1.18
C GLU A 87 -4.40 15.83 -0.16
N LEU A 88 -5.60 15.24 -0.09
CA LEU A 88 -6.34 14.73 -1.25
C LEU A 88 -7.58 15.58 -1.58
N GLU A 89 -7.59 16.81 -1.09
CA GLU A 89 -8.65 17.79 -1.31
C GLU A 89 -8.51 18.43 -2.70
N GLY A 90 -9.63 18.71 -3.36
CA GLY A 90 -9.62 19.40 -4.65
C GLY A 90 -9.16 18.59 -5.87
N ILE A 91 -8.70 17.34 -5.70
CA ILE A 91 -8.36 16.43 -6.81
C ILE A 91 -9.52 15.49 -7.18
N SER A 92 -9.51 15.02 -8.43
CA SER A 92 -10.49 14.07 -8.96
C SER A 92 -10.47 12.75 -8.18
N ALA A 93 -11.55 11.96 -8.24
CA ALA A 93 -11.59 10.66 -7.57
C ALA A 93 -10.54 9.69 -8.15
N GLU A 94 -10.36 9.68 -9.48
CA GLU A 94 -9.38 8.82 -10.14
C GLU A 94 -7.94 9.19 -9.76
N ASP A 95 -7.59 10.48 -9.80
CA ASP A 95 -6.25 10.94 -9.39
C ASP A 95 -5.98 10.65 -7.92
N ARG A 96 -7.01 10.78 -7.08
CA ARG A 96 -6.92 10.47 -5.65
C ARG A 96 -6.59 9.00 -5.43
N ASP A 97 -7.32 8.11 -6.07
CA ASP A 97 -7.16 6.68 -5.90
C ASP A 97 -5.79 6.23 -6.42
N TYR A 98 -5.34 6.83 -7.53
CA TYR A 98 -3.99 6.63 -8.05
C TYR A 98 -2.90 7.06 -7.08
N GLU A 99 -2.98 8.24 -6.48
CA GLU A 99 -1.97 8.72 -5.53
C GLU A 99 -1.96 7.86 -4.25
N ILE A 100 -3.12 7.43 -3.76
CA ILE A 100 -3.22 6.47 -2.64
C ILE A 100 -2.53 5.15 -3.02
N ALA A 101 -2.87 4.56 -4.15
CA ALA A 101 -2.29 3.30 -4.62
C ALA A 101 -0.77 3.43 -4.80
N ARG A 102 -0.30 4.54 -5.38
CA ARG A 102 1.12 4.82 -5.59
C ARG A 102 1.89 4.92 -4.28
N GLN A 103 1.36 5.59 -3.27
CA GLN A 103 2.04 5.66 -1.98
C GLN A 103 2.01 4.32 -1.24
N PHE A 104 0.90 3.58 -1.31
CA PHE A 104 0.85 2.22 -0.77
C PHE A 104 1.95 1.34 -1.40
N VAL A 105 2.12 1.39 -2.73
CA VAL A 105 3.20 0.67 -3.43
C VAL A 105 4.57 1.09 -2.90
N ARG A 106 4.84 2.40 -2.75
CA ARG A 106 6.12 2.90 -2.21
C ARG A 106 6.38 2.38 -0.80
N PHE A 107 5.35 2.42 0.06
CA PHE A 107 5.40 1.86 1.41
C PHE A 107 5.73 0.37 1.39
N ALA A 108 5.00 -0.42 0.58
CA ALA A 108 5.17 -1.87 0.48
C ALA A 108 6.56 -2.26 -0.06
N GLN A 109 7.05 -1.58 -1.10
CA GLN A 109 8.39 -1.79 -1.64
C GLN A 109 9.48 -1.48 -0.60
N ALA A 110 9.33 -0.38 0.14
CA ALA A 110 10.28 -0.01 1.18
C ALA A 110 10.27 -1.01 2.35
N ALA A 111 9.09 -1.49 2.75
CA ALA A 111 8.95 -2.51 3.79
C ALA A 111 9.60 -3.83 3.34
N ALA A 112 9.34 -4.28 2.11
CA ALA A 112 9.93 -5.49 1.54
C ALA A 112 11.46 -5.39 1.45
N ALA A 113 11.98 -4.30 0.90
CA ALA A 113 13.41 -4.06 0.80
C ALA A 113 14.10 -4.10 2.17
N ARG A 114 13.49 -3.50 3.20
CA ARG A 114 14.03 -3.45 4.57
C ARG A 114 13.92 -4.78 5.31
N ALA A 115 12.89 -5.57 5.03
CA ALA A 115 12.70 -6.88 5.64
C ALA A 115 13.81 -7.89 5.24
N SER A 116 14.57 -7.61 4.18
CA SER A 116 15.75 -8.41 3.81
C SER A 116 16.89 -8.36 4.84
N THR A 117 16.93 -7.30 5.67
CA THR A 117 18.04 -7.03 6.61
C THR A 117 17.56 -6.74 8.03
N ALA A 118 16.25 -6.80 8.28
CA ALA A 118 15.65 -6.53 9.57
C ALA A 118 14.38 -7.36 9.78
N PRO A 119 13.95 -7.62 11.03
CA PRO A 119 12.65 -8.22 11.30
C PRO A 119 11.50 -7.45 10.64
N VAL A 120 10.45 -8.16 10.23
CA VAL A 120 9.31 -7.59 9.48
C VAL A 120 8.68 -6.40 10.21
N GLY A 121 8.43 -6.50 11.53
CA GLY A 121 7.92 -5.38 12.32
C GLY A 121 8.82 -4.14 12.32
N VAL A 122 10.14 -4.31 12.34
CA VAL A 122 11.11 -3.19 12.26
C VAL A 122 11.13 -2.58 10.86
N ALA A 123 11.06 -3.42 9.83
CA ALA A 123 11.02 -2.99 8.44
C ALA A 123 9.75 -2.18 8.14
N LEU A 124 8.59 -2.68 8.57
CA LEU A 124 7.30 -1.99 8.49
C LEU A 124 7.33 -0.68 9.28
N GLY A 125 7.82 -0.67 10.51
CA GLY A 125 7.91 0.55 11.31
C GLY A 125 8.81 1.62 10.67
N ARG A 126 9.92 1.23 10.04
CA ARG A 126 10.78 2.14 9.27
C ARG A 126 10.06 2.66 8.03
N ALA A 127 9.44 1.77 7.25
CA ALA A 127 8.68 2.13 6.03
C ALA A 127 7.50 3.05 6.35
N GLY A 128 6.79 2.79 7.44
CA GLY A 128 5.66 3.58 7.90
C GLY A 128 6.08 5.01 8.21
N ARG A 129 7.21 5.24 8.87
CA ARG A 129 7.67 6.61 9.19
C ARG A 129 7.89 7.48 7.95
N GLU A 130 8.24 6.87 6.83
CA GLU A 130 8.56 7.58 5.60
C GLU A 130 7.37 7.72 4.65
N PHE A 131 6.58 6.65 4.50
CA PHE A 131 5.52 6.59 3.49
C PHE A 131 4.10 6.59 4.06
N ALA A 132 3.95 6.18 5.33
CA ALA A 132 2.66 6.05 5.99
C ALA A 132 2.70 6.53 7.46
N PRO A 133 3.09 7.80 7.70
CA PRO A 133 3.37 8.28 9.05
C PRO A 133 2.14 8.24 9.96
N GLY A 134 0.94 8.43 9.40
CA GLY A 134 -0.30 8.37 10.17
C GLY A 134 -0.75 6.97 10.57
N LEU A 135 -0.16 5.90 10.00
CA LEU A 135 -0.33 4.54 10.55
C LEU A 135 0.41 4.35 11.88
N LEU A 136 1.43 5.18 12.14
CA LEU A 136 2.27 5.08 13.33
C LEU A 136 1.92 6.07 14.42
N SER A 137 1.11 7.09 14.12
CA SER A 137 0.65 8.06 15.10
C SER A 137 -0.44 7.42 15.99
N PRO A 138 -0.15 7.08 17.26
CA PRO A 138 -1.22 6.80 18.21
C PRO A 138 -2.01 8.09 18.37
N HIS A 139 -3.28 8.05 17.98
CA HIS A 139 -4.31 9.08 18.17
C HIS A 139 -3.87 10.28 19.05
N ALA A 140 -3.45 11.39 18.43
CA ALA A 140 -3.63 12.68 19.07
C ALA A 140 -5.15 12.84 19.28
N THR A 141 -5.53 12.80 20.55
CA THR A 141 -6.89 12.97 21.04
C THR A 141 -7.29 14.42 20.92
#